data_AF-A0A426YMC2-F1
#
_entry.id   AF-A0A426YMC2-F1
#
_cell.length_a   1.000
_cell.length_b   1.000
_cell.length_c   1.000
_cell.angle_alpha   90.00
_cell.angle_beta   90.00
_cell.angle_gamma   90.00
#
_symmetry.space_group_name_H-M   'P 1'
#
loop_
_entity.id
_entity.type
_entity.pdbx_description
1 polymer ?
#
loop_
_entity_poly.entity_id
_entity_poly.type
_entity_poly.pdbx_seq_one_letter_code
_entity_poly.pdbx_strand_id
1 'polypeptide(L)'
;MLGKRSMSFSGIEICEEMNADDDLSDEGMQTGEKKRRLNMEQVKTLEKSFEQGNKLEPERKMQLARALGLQPRQVAIWFQNRRARWKTKQLEKDYDVLKRQFEAMKSENESLQAQNKKLQVEVPVNSQLPNYLIALVVSSLLQ
;
A
#
# COMPACT_ATOMS: atom_id res chain seq x y z
N MET A 1 -26.61 25.37 4.82
CA MET A 1 -25.81 24.48 5.69
C MET A 1 -25.21 23.38 4.82
N LEU A 2 -23.89 23.34 4.67
CA LEU A 2 -23.21 22.31 3.88
C LEU A 2 -22.76 21.17 4.80
N GLY A 3 -23.32 19.99 4.54
CA GLY A 3 -23.13 18.78 5.35
C GLY A 3 -21.68 18.29 5.32
N LYS A 4 -21.11 18.11 6.51
CA LYS A 4 -19.80 17.52 6.72
C LYS A 4 -19.94 16.00 6.56
N ARG A 5 -19.56 15.46 5.40
CA ARG A 5 -19.42 14.01 5.21
C ARG A 5 -18.21 13.54 6.00
N SER A 6 -18.48 12.87 7.12
CA SER A 6 -17.50 12.13 7.92
C SER A 6 -17.00 10.95 7.07
N MET A 7 -15.76 11.01 6.60
CA MET A 7 -15.09 9.82 6.08
C MET A 7 -14.53 9.03 7.26
N SER A 8 -15.25 8.00 7.67
CA SER A 8 -14.75 7.03 8.65
C SER A 8 -13.61 6.23 8.00
N PHE A 9 -12.39 6.60 8.34
CA PHE A 9 -11.19 5.90 7.92
C PHE A 9 -10.98 4.70 8.83
N SER A 10 -11.74 3.64 8.58
CA SER A 10 -11.49 2.33 9.16
C SER A 10 -10.42 1.62 8.31
N GLY A 11 -9.26 1.33 8.90
CA GLY A 11 -8.29 0.39 8.31
C GLY A 11 -6.96 0.96 7.83
N ILE A 12 -6.31 1.83 8.61
CA ILE A 12 -4.84 1.85 8.62
C ILE A 12 -4.39 1.43 10.01
N GLU A 13 -3.67 0.32 10.06
CA GLU A 13 -2.75 0.03 11.15
C GLU A 13 -1.78 1.22 11.24
N ILE A 14 -2.11 2.11 12.17
CA ILE A 14 -1.15 2.98 12.82
C ILE A 14 -0.20 2.00 13.48
N CYS A 15 1.06 1.97 13.04
CA CYS A 15 2.09 1.28 13.81
C CYS A 15 2.13 1.97 15.18
N GLU A 16 1.47 1.36 16.17
CA GLU A 16 1.63 1.66 17.58
C GLU A 16 3.08 1.33 17.94
N GLU A 17 3.99 2.27 17.69
CA GLU A 17 5.20 2.36 18.50
C GLU A 17 4.86 3.31 19.66
N MET A 18 4.36 2.69 20.73
CA MET A 18 4.39 3.24 22.08
C MET A 18 5.84 3.65 22.37
N ASN A 19 6.09 4.95 22.53
CA ASN A 19 7.21 5.41 23.34
C ASN A 19 6.60 6.19 24.47
N ALA A 20 6.40 5.46 25.57
CA ALA A 20 6.12 6.00 26.88
C ALA A 20 7.28 6.89 27.33
N ASP A 21 6.91 7.90 28.11
CA ASP A 21 7.74 8.65 29.05
C ASP A 21 8.72 9.67 28.47
N ASP A 22 8.28 10.94 28.46
CA ASP A 22 9.00 11.99 29.19
C ASP A 22 8.01 13.10 29.56
N ASP A 23 7.38 12.93 30.72
CA ASP A 23 6.72 14.00 31.46
C ASP A 23 7.81 14.88 32.08
N LEU A 24 8.23 15.90 31.32
CA LEU A 24 8.95 17.04 31.89
C LEU A 24 8.14 18.29 31.59
N SER A 25 7.40 18.72 32.62
CA SER A 25 6.80 20.05 32.72
C SER A 25 7.82 21.11 32.33
N ASP A 26 7.61 21.76 31.19
CA ASP A 26 8.17 23.07 30.87
C ASP A 26 7.03 24.11 30.99
N GLU A 27 6.61 24.34 32.24
CA GLU A 27 5.84 25.52 32.63
C GLU A 27 6.78 26.74 32.57
N GLY A 28 6.97 27.26 31.36
CA GLY A 28 8.00 28.24 31.08
C GLY A 28 7.71 29.09 29.85
N MET A 29 6.61 29.85 29.88
CA MET A 29 6.42 31.10 29.12
C MET A 29 6.72 31.04 27.61
N GLN A 30 5.69 30.90 26.76
CA GLN A 30 5.77 31.45 25.39
C GLN A 30 4.39 31.63 24.74
N THR A 31 3.97 32.88 24.77
CA THR A 31 2.87 33.48 24.01
C THR A 31 2.86 33.04 22.54
N GLY A 32 1.80 32.35 22.12
CA GLY A 32 1.29 32.43 20.75
C GLY A 32 2.27 32.13 19.62
N GLU A 33 3.01 31.00 19.69
CA GLU A 33 3.77 30.50 18.55
C GLU A 33 2.80 30.00 17.45
N LYS A 34 2.32 30.97 16.67
CA LYS A 34 1.69 30.78 15.36
C LYS A 34 2.44 29.69 14.63
N LYS A 35 1.71 28.71 14.09
CA LYS A 35 2.16 27.65 13.15
C LYS A 35 3.22 28.18 12.16
N ARG A 36 4.47 28.32 12.56
CA ARG A 36 5.56 28.74 11.68
C ARG A 36 5.92 27.52 10.86
N ARG A 37 5.78 27.64 9.54
CA ARG A 37 6.31 26.64 8.61
C ARG A 37 7.82 26.56 8.86
N LEU A 38 8.34 25.34 8.94
CA LEU A 38 9.78 25.12 9.03
C LEU A 38 10.46 25.74 7.81
N ASN A 39 11.60 26.40 8.02
CA ASN A 39 12.41 26.94 6.95
C ASN A 39 13.02 25.80 6.12
N MET A 40 13.39 26.08 4.87
CA MET A 40 13.98 25.12 3.94
C MET A 40 15.23 24.44 4.52
N GLU A 41 16.10 25.18 5.21
CA GLU A 41 17.31 24.61 5.84
C GLU A 41 16.98 23.65 6.99
N GLN A 42 15.95 23.97 7.78
CA GLN A 42 15.46 23.09 8.85
C GLN A 42 14.91 21.80 8.25
N VAL A 43 14.11 21.91 7.18
CA VAL A 43 13.57 20.75 6.47
C VAL A 43 14.70 19.90 5.88
N LYS A 44 15.69 20.50 5.21
CA LYS A 44 16.84 19.77 4.64
C LYS A 44 17.60 18.98 5.70
N THR A 45 17.83 19.58 6.87
CA THR A 45 18.52 18.90 7.97
C THR A 45 17.69 17.73 8.53
N LEU A 46 16.38 17.93 8.69
CA LEU A 46 15.46 16.87 9.10
C LEU A 46 15.37 15.74 8.07
N GLU A 47 15.40 16.05 6.78
CA GLU A 47 15.42 15.07 5.69
C GLU A 47 16.71 14.25 5.68
N LYS A 48 17.87 14.90 5.75
CA LYS A 48 19.17 14.21 5.84
C LYS A 48 19.22 13.29 7.06
N SER A 49 18.69 13.76 8.19
CA SER A 49 18.55 12.96 9.39
C SER A 49 17.62 11.76 9.15
N PHE A 50 16.43 11.97 8.57
CA PHE A 50 15.50 10.88 8.25
C PHE A 50 16.12 9.79 7.37
N GLU A 51 16.95 10.16 6.39
CA GLU A 51 17.66 9.21 5.51
C GLU A 51 18.68 8.34 6.26
N GLN A 52 19.33 8.87 7.29
CA GLN A 52 20.24 8.08 8.15
C GLN A 52 19.49 7.11 9.07
N GLY A 53 18.23 7.42 9.40
CA GLY A 53 17.43 6.61 10.30
C GLY A 53 16.00 7.13 10.40
N ASN A 54 15.05 6.26 10.07
CA ASN A 54 13.62 6.56 10.08
C ASN A 54 13.02 6.57 11.50
N LYS A 55 13.63 5.81 12.42
CA LYS A 55 13.29 5.83 13.84
C LYS A 55 13.98 7.01 14.51
N LEU A 56 13.19 7.79 15.25
CA LEU A 56 13.68 8.97 15.94
C LEU A 56 13.84 8.64 17.42
N GLU A 57 15.06 8.27 17.80
CA GLU A 57 15.41 8.01 19.20
C GLU A 57 15.28 9.30 20.05
N PRO A 58 14.94 9.19 21.35
CA PRO A 58 14.76 10.35 22.24
C PRO A 58 15.97 11.29 22.27
N GLU A 59 17.18 10.73 22.36
CA GLU A 59 18.42 11.50 22.37
C GLU A 59 18.60 12.29 21.06
N ARG A 60 18.36 11.63 19.94
CA ARG A 60 18.45 12.25 18.61
C ARG A 60 17.40 13.33 18.39
N LYS A 61 16.19 13.13 18.90
CA LYS A 61 15.11 14.13 18.91
C LYS A 61 15.58 15.40 19.63
N MET A 62 16.17 15.25 20.81
CA MET A 62 16.67 16.37 21.61
C MET A 62 17.83 17.09 20.91
N GLN A 63 18.77 16.36 20.30
CA GLN A 63 19.87 16.95 19.53
C GLN A 63 19.36 17.74 18.32
N LEU A 64 18.42 17.20 17.54
CA LEU A 64 17.83 17.90 16.39
C LEU A 64 17.03 19.14 16.82
N ALA A 65 16.27 19.04 17.91
CA ALA A 65 15.51 20.16 18.47
C ALA A 65 16.45 21.32 18.84
N ARG A 66 17.53 21.05 19.58
CA ARG A 66 18.55 22.03 19.95
C ARG A 66 19.26 22.62 18.73
N ALA A 67 19.72 21.77 17.82
CA ALA A 67 20.46 22.20 16.63
C ALA A 67 19.63 23.08 15.67
N LEU A 68 18.32 22.85 15.61
CA LEU A 68 17.42 23.57 14.69
C LEU A 68 16.66 24.72 15.35
N GLY A 69 16.82 24.91 16.67
CA GLY A 69 16.02 25.86 17.45
C GLY A 69 14.53 25.56 17.40
N LEU A 70 14.16 24.28 17.42
CA LEU A 70 12.77 23.81 17.35
C LEU A 70 12.36 23.13 18.65
N GLN A 71 11.07 23.11 18.94
CA GLN A 71 10.57 22.30 20.06
C GLN A 71 10.69 20.80 19.72
N PRO A 72 11.05 19.92 20.67
CA PRO A 72 11.11 18.47 20.45
C PRO A 72 9.82 17.88 19.85
N ARG A 73 8.66 18.45 20.23
CA ARG A 73 7.36 18.09 19.68
C ARG A 73 7.26 18.37 18.17
N GLN A 74 7.78 19.49 17.68
CA GLN A 74 7.75 19.82 16.25
C GLN A 74 8.58 18.84 15.43
N VAL A 75 9.75 18.44 15.96
CA VAL A 75 10.61 17.41 15.36
C VAL A 75 9.85 16.07 15.30
N ALA A 76 9.21 15.66 16.39
CA ALA A 76 8.42 14.43 16.44
C ALA A 76 7.28 14.42 15.41
N ILE A 77 6.48 15.50 15.35
CA ILE A 77 5.39 15.65 14.38
C ILE A 77 5.91 15.62 12.94
N TRP A 78 7.05 16.27 12.69
CA TRP A 78 7.66 16.26 11.35
C TRP A 78 8.04 14.83 10.93
N PHE A 79 8.70 14.06 11.81
CA PHE A 79 9.06 12.67 11.53
C PHE A 79 7.83 11.78 11.31
N GLN A 80 6.77 11.96 12.12
CA GLN A 80 5.50 11.25 11.92
C GLN A 80 4.89 11.54 10.55
N ASN A 81 4.78 12.82 10.18
CA ASN A 81 4.26 13.23 8.88
C ASN A 81 5.13 12.73 7.73
N ARG A 82 6.46 12.71 7.91
CA ARG A 82 7.40 12.21 6.92
C ARG A 82 7.20 10.71 6.69
N ARG A 83 7.05 9.91 7.76
CA ARG A 83 6.71 8.48 7.67
C ARG A 83 5.39 8.22 6.98
N ALA A 84 4.35 8.99 7.33
CA ALA A 84 3.04 8.85 6.69
C ALA A 84 3.14 9.05 5.17
N ARG A 85 3.80 10.13 4.72
CA ARG A 85 4.02 10.40 3.28
C ARG A 85 4.83 9.31 2.59
N TRP A 86 5.86 8.79 3.26
CA TRP A 86 6.67 7.69 2.73
C TRP A 86 5.82 6.43 2.55
N LYS A 87 4.99 6.06 3.54
CA LYS A 87 4.07 4.91 3.48
C LYS A 87 3.05 5.07 2.34
N THR A 88 2.46 6.25 2.18
CA THR A 88 1.54 6.53 1.06
C THR A 88 2.22 6.33 -0.29
N LYS A 89 3.41 6.93 -0.49
CA LYS A 89 4.16 6.79 -1.73
C LYS A 89 4.56 5.35 -2.03
N GLN A 90 4.83 4.56 -0.98
CA GLN A 90 5.13 3.14 -1.15
C GLN A 90 3.89 2.37 -1.58
N LEU A 91 2.74 2.60 -0.91
CA LEU A 91 1.48 1.94 -1.26
C LEU A 91 1.03 2.25 -2.70
N GLU A 92 1.21 3.49 -3.16
CA GLU A 92 0.94 3.86 -4.55
C GLU A 92 1.75 3.02 -5.55
N LYS A 93 3.05 2.84 -5.29
CA LYS A 93 3.92 2.00 -6.13
C LYS A 93 3.50 0.54 -6.11
N ASP A 94 3.21 0.02 -4.92
CA ASP A 94 2.82 -1.38 -4.75
C ASP A 94 1.50 -1.66 -5.48
N TYR A 95 0.55 -0.71 -5.41
CA TYR A 95 -0.70 -0.76 -6.17
C TYR A 95 -0.45 -0.76 -7.69
N ASP A 96 0.44 0.11 -8.19
CA ASP A 96 0.78 0.14 -9.62
C ASP A 96 1.40 -1.17 -10.11
N VAL A 97 2.25 -1.81 -9.29
CA VAL A 97 2.81 -3.12 -9.61
C VAL A 97 1.70 -4.17 -9.68
N LEU A 98 0.86 -4.25 -8.66
CA LEU A 98 -0.23 -5.22 -8.60
C LEU A 98 -1.23 -5.04 -9.74
N LYS A 99 -1.54 -3.79 -10.10
CA LYS A 99 -2.41 -3.46 -11.23
C LYS A 99 -1.85 -3.98 -12.56
N ARG A 100 -0.56 -3.76 -12.84
CA ARG A 100 0.07 -4.29 -14.05
C ARG A 100 0.05 -5.82 -14.11
N GLN A 101 0.31 -6.48 -12.98
CA GLN A 101 0.24 -7.94 -12.89
C GLN A 101 -1.18 -8.46 -13.17
N PHE A 102 -2.18 -7.80 -12.59
CA PHE A 102 -3.58 -8.14 -12.83
C PHE A 102 -3.97 -7.98 -14.31
N GLU A 103 -3.60 -6.86 -14.94
CA GLU A 103 -3.88 -6.61 -16.35
C GLU A 103 -3.20 -7.65 -17.26
N ALA A 104 -1.96 -8.03 -16.98
CA ALA A 104 -1.25 -9.07 -17.70
C ALA A 104 -1.94 -10.45 -17.58
N MET A 105 -2.25 -10.88 -16.35
CA MET A 105 -2.95 -12.15 -16.13
C MET A 105 -4.36 -12.15 -16.74
N LYS A 106 -5.06 -11.01 -16.70
CA LYS A 106 -6.38 -10.87 -17.33
C LYS A 106 -6.28 -11.08 -18.84
N SER A 107 -5.31 -10.44 -19.50
CA SER A 107 -5.08 -10.60 -20.94
C SER A 107 -4.71 -12.04 -21.31
N GLU A 108 -3.86 -12.69 -20.52
CA GLU A 108 -3.51 -14.10 -20.71
C GLU A 108 -4.73 -15.01 -20.58
N ASN A 109 -5.55 -14.80 -19.55
CA ASN A 109 -6.79 -15.56 -19.34
C ASN A 109 -7.78 -15.35 -20.50
N GLU A 110 -7.96 -14.12 -20.97
CA GLU A 110 -8.80 -13.83 -22.15
C GLU A 110 -8.30 -14.58 -23.40
N SER A 111 -6.97 -14.62 -23.62
CA SER A 111 -6.36 -15.39 -24.70
C SER A 111 -6.61 -16.90 -24.54
N LEU A 112 -6.38 -17.46 -23.34
CA LEU A 112 -6.62 -18.87 -23.04
C LEU A 112 -8.10 -19.25 -23.19
N GLN A 113 -9.02 -18.37 -22.80
CA GLN A 113 -10.45 -18.58 -23.00
C GLN A 113 -10.83 -18.56 -24.48
N ALA A 114 -10.25 -17.65 -25.27
CA ALA A 114 -10.46 -17.61 -26.72
C ALA A 114 -9.93 -18.89 -27.40
N GLN A 115 -8.74 -19.35 -26.99
CA GLN A 115 -8.17 -20.62 -27.46
C GLN A 115 -9.04 -21.82 -27.07
N ASN A 116 -9.49 -21.90 -25.81
CA ASN A 116 -10.38 -22.97 -25.36
C ASN A 116 -11.69 -23.00 -26.15
N LYS A 117 -12.31 -21.84 -26.39
CA LYS A 117 -13.52 -21.75 -27.21
C LYS A 117 -13.27 -22.23 -28.64
N LYS A 118 -12.14 -21.85 -29.24
CA LYS A 118 -11.75 -22.31 -30.58
C LYS A 118 -11.55 -23.83 -30.61
N LEU A 119 -10.82 -24.38 -29.64
CA LEU A 119 -10.62 -25.82 -29.52
C LEU A 119 -11.93 -26.57 -29.30
N GLN A 120 -12.87 -26.04 -28.51
CA GLN A 120 -14.20 -26.66 -28.36
C GLN A 120 -14.98 -26.71 -29.68
N VAL A 121 -14.78 -25.74 -30.57
CA VAL A 121 -15.37 -25.69 -31.92
C VAL A 121 -14.59 -26.53 -32.94
N GLU A 122 -13.33 -26.87 -32.68
CA GLU A 122 -12.53 -27.84 -33.46
C GLU A 122 -12.67 -29.28 -32.94
N VAL A 123 -13.15 -29.47 -31.70
CA VAL A 123 -13.48 -30.76 -31.08
C VAL A 123 -14.99 -31.13 -31.12
N PRO A 124 -15.86 -30.65 -32.04
CA PRO A 124 -17.11 -31.33 -32.28
C PRO A 124 -16.80 -32.51 -33.21
N VAL A 125 -17.14 -33.72 -32.75
CA VAL A 125 -17.38 -34.97 -33.51
C VAL A 125 -16.65 -36.21 -32.97
N ASN A 126 -15.49 -36.14 -32.29
CA ASN A 126 -14.81 -37.39 -31.88
C ASN A 126 -15.24 -37.98 -30.53
N SER A 127 -16.14 -37.33 -29.79
CA SER A 127 -16.80 -37.88 -28.59
C SER A 127 -18.29 -38.18 -28.80
N GLN A 128 -18.81 -37.89 -29.99
CA GLN A 128 -20.12 -38.33 -30.44
C GLN A 128 -19.94 -39.23 -31.66
N LEU A 129 -19.13 -40.28 -31.55
CA LEU A 129 -19.59 -41.50 -32.22
C LEU A 129 -20.88 -41.86 -31.50
N PRO A 130 -22.01 -41.83 -32.19
CA PRO A 130 -23.26 -42.13 -31.55
C PRO A 130 -23.15 -43.50 -30.91
N ASN A 131 -23.57 -43.64 -29.64
CA ASN A 131 -23.52 -44.92 -28.93
C ASN A 131 -24.18 -46.07 -29.73
N TYR A 132 -25.07 -45.75 -30.68
CA TYR A 132 -25.63 -46.70 -31.63
C TYR A 132 -24.60 -47.30 -32.62
N LEU A 133 -23.57 -46.57 -33.05
CA LEU A 133 -22.51 -47.12 -33.93
C LEU A 133 -21.58 -48.07 -33.17
N ILE A 134 -21.25 -47.77 -31.92
CA ILE A 134 -20.48 -48.68 -31.05
C ILE A 134 -21.28 -49.96 -30.80
N ALA A 135 -22.58 -49.83 -30.50
CA ALA A 135 -23.47 -50.99 -30.31
C ALA A 135 -23.64 -51.84 -31.59
N LEU A 136 -23.71 -51.22 -32.77
CA LEU A 136 -23.81 -51.95 -34.05
C LEU A 136 -22.52 -52.71 -34.38
N VAL A 137 -21.35 -52.10 -34.15
CA VAL A 137 -20.05 -52.76 -34.39
C VAL A 137 -19.84 -53.93 -33.43
N VAL A 138 -20.22 -53.79 -32.16
CA VAL A 138 -20.12 -54.88 -31.17
C VAL A 138 -21.08 -56.03 -31.50
N SER A 139 -22.31 -55.74 -31.91
CA SER A 139 -23.28 -56.78 -32.32
C SER A 139 -22.87 -57.53 -33.59
N SER A 140 -22.17 -56.89 -34.54
CA SER A 140 -21.70 -57.56 -35.76
C SER A 140 -20.47 -58.45 -35.56
N LEU A 141 -19.69 -58.24 -34.50
CA LEU A 141 -18.49 -59.04 -34.18
C LEU A 141 -18.79 -60.26 -33.30
N LEU A 142 -20.02 -60.39 -32.78
CA LEU A 142 -20.45 -61.47 -31.89
C LEU A 142 -21.22 -62.60 -32.59
N GLN A 143 -21.17 -62.66 -33.93
CA GLN A 143 -21.87 -63.64 -34.75
C GLN A 143 -20.91 -64.31 -35.74
#